data_AF-A0A2J6II00-F1
#
_entry.id   AF-A0A2J6II00-F1
#
_cell.length_a   1.000
_cell.length_b   1.000
_cell.length_c   1.000
_cell.angle_alpha   90.00
_cell.angle_beta   90.00
_cell.angle_gamma   90.00
#
_symmetry.space_group_name_H-M   'P 1'
#
loop_
_entity.id
_entity.type
_entity.pdbx_description
1 polymer ?
#
loop_
_entity_poly.entity_id
_entity_poly.type
_entity_poly.pdbx_seq_one_letter_code
_entity_poly.pdbx_strand_id
1 'polypeptide(L)'
;MRFDFLKASVNSAQLCAVEDNIFNKDLFLTIDNFNPDHVYRWNQWKNKVVTNYGYTIYMQHLLDKDSANNLKFNEMFQSDSIFNTYKNQFRIENAKAYKYEMRLLGNFYDFYKAQHDKEFASDVYVELKNLETKRYKYLYKTQPSFNTFFTWRINSFLSVFSAYGTKPANAIIFSFYVIIIFGFVYLFFPNSWDKHGRNRIINRYSFFIKYMKSNSGIHEVYLDDKNDQLMEYEEFKKFIENSNKTIPAFFTVTALPLYKWAISSTKLTAAFLHKIDIINGSWNDLPSGKRFWKLILLIGAFLVAVTYDIFIKILNSMMLSINTFTTLGFGEIPIKGLPRYLAIIQGFIGWFMLTIFSVSLISQLLN
;
A
#
# COMPACT_ATOMS: atom_id res chain seq x y z
N MET A 1 23.78 36.15 10.72
CA MET A 1 25.09 35.51 10.94
C MET A 1 24.85 34.02 11.16
N ARG A 2 25.70 33.13 10.65
CA ARG A 2 25.62 31.69 10.93
C ARG A 2 26.36 31.43 12.23
N PHE A 3 25.71 30.77 13.19
CA PHE A 3 26.27 30.52 14.51
C PHE A 3 26.89 29.11 14.56
N ASP A 4 28.03 29.00 15.24
CA ASP A 4 28.60 27.71 15.64
C ASP A 4 28.14 27.43 17.07
N PHE A 5 27.33 26.39 17.22
CA PHE A 5 26.92 25.92 18.55
C PHE A 5 28.00 24.98 19.07
N LEU A 6 28.79 25.50 20.00
CA LEU A 6 29.90 24.80 20.66
C LEU A 6 29.49 24.46 22.09
N LYS A 7 29.53 23.17 22.43
CA LYS A 7 29.44 22.75 23.82
C LYS A 7 30.69 22.00 24.25
N ALA A 8 31.56 22.71 24.95
CA ALA A 8 32.73 22.17 25.65
C ALA A 8 32.40 21.96 27.13
N SER A 9 31.53 20.99 27.47
CA SER A 9 31.20 20.72 28.88
C SER A 9 31.97 19.53 29.40
N VAL A 10 32.78 19.75 30.45
CA VAL A 10 33.52 18.70 31.18
C VAL A 10 32.76 18.24 32.44
N ASN A 11 31.74 18.99 32.87
CA ASN A 11 31.01 18.74 34.11
C ASN A 11 29.58 18.23 33.84
N SER A 12 29.17 17.12 34.46
CA SER A 12 27.86 16.47 34.25
C SER A 12 26.72 17.15 35.01
N ALA A 13 27.02 18.04 35.96
CA ALA A 13 26.04 18.63 36.87
C ALA A 13 25.16 19.76 36.29
N GLN A 14 25.43 20.24 35.08
CA GLN A 14 24.65 21.33 34.47
C GLN A 14 23.65 20.79 33.43
N LEU A 15 22.36 21.02 33.70
CA LEU A 15 21.29 20.83 32.72
C LEU A 15 21.43 21.88 31.62
N CYS A 16 21.35 21.44 30.36
CA CYS A 16 21.33 22.30 29.20
C CYS A 16 20.13 21.94 28.35
N ALA A 17 19.24 22.90 28.14
CA ALA A 17 18.07 22.76 27.29
C ALA A 17 18.18 23.72 26.12
N VAL A 18 18.14 23.16 24.91
CA VAL A 18 18.04 23.91 23.66
C VAL A 18 16.75 23.43 22.99
N GLU A 19 15.67 24.13 23.32
CA GLU A 19 14.31 23.92 22.79
C GLU A 19 13.65 25.26 22.42
N ASP A 20 12.63 25.23 21.56
CA ASP A 20 11.82 26.36 21.08
C ASP A 20 12.51 27.58 20.43
N ASN A 21 13.82 27.50 20.18
CA ASN A 21 14.59 28.38 19.27
C ASN A 21 14.09 28.44 17.81
N ILE A 22 14.17 29.66 17.25
CA ILE A 22 13.98 29.93 15.81
C ILE A 22 15.33 30.28 15.19
N PHE A 23 15.81 29.44 14.29
CA PHE A 23 17.05 29.66 13.55
C PHE A 23 16.77 30.26 12.17
N ASN A 24 17.17 31.52 11.97
CA ASN A 24 17.03 32.22 10.69
C ASN A 24 18.03 31.77 9.62
N LYS A 25 19.09 31.06 10.02
CA LYS A 25 20.07 30.43 9.13
C LYS A 25 20.41 29.04 9.65
N ASP A 26 20.80 28.15 8.74
CA ASP A 26 21.40 26.86 9.08
C ASP A 26 22.65 27.06 9.96
N LEU A 27 22.94 26.08 10.80
CA LEU A 27 23.93 26.17 11.88
C LEU A 27 25.11 25.23 11.66
N PHE A 28 26.25 25.63 12.20
CA PHE A 28 27.33 24.68 12.47
C PHE A 28 27.13 24.10 13.86
N LEU A 29 27.36 22.80 13.98
CA LEU A 29 27.24 22.11 15.24
C LEU A 29 28.53 21.38 15.59
N THR A 30 28.98 21.64 16.82
CA THR A 30 30.17 21.05 17.42
C THR A 30 29.81 20.62 18.84
N ILE A 31 29.34 19.39 18.97
CA ILE A 31 29.07 18.75 20.26
C ILE A 31 29.96 17.52 20.36
N ASP A 32 30.93 17.57 21.27
CA ASP A 32 31.87 16.46 21.45
C ASP A 32 31.25 15.35 22.30
N ASN A 33 30.44 15.69 23.31
CA ASN A 33 29.70 14.73 24.15
C ASN A 33 28.27 15.23 24.43
N PHE A 34 27.27 14.41 24.06
CA PHE A 34 25.90 14.59 24.52
C PHE A 34 25.73 13.94 25.91
N ASN A 35 25.20 14.68 26.88
CA ASN A 35 24.75 14.08 28.15
C ASN A 35 23.26 13.73 27.99
N PRO A 36 22.82 12.50 28.29
CA PRO A 36 21.42 12.10 28.31
C PRO A 36 20.50 12.97 29.18
N ASP A 37 21.02 13.74 30.13
CA ASP A 37 20.20 14.66 30.93
C ASP A 37 19.81 15.94 30.18
N HIS A 38 20.47 16.25 29.05
CA HIS A 38 20.22 17.48 28.29
C HIS A 38 18.99 17.39 27.41
N VAL A 39 18.43 18.53 27.01
CA VAL A 39 17.28 18.57 26.10
C VAL A 39 17.71 19.19 24.79
N TYR A 40 17.66 18.40 23.71
CA TYR A 40 17.87 18.86 22.34
C TYR A 40 16.72 18.33 21.49
N ARG A 41 15.78 19.17 21.04
CA ARG A 41 14.62 18.70 20.26
C ARG A 41 14.99 18.54 18.78
N TRP A 42 14.89 17.32 18.21
CA TRP A 42 15.39 17.05 16.85
C TRP A 42 14.70 17.91 15.78
N ASN A 43 13.41 18.23 15.97
CA ASN A 43 12.64 19.10 15.08
C ASN A 43 13.31 20.46 14.79
N GLN A 44 14.16 20.96 15.70
CA GLN A 44 14.89 22.21 15.52
C GLN A 44 16.16 22.05 14.69
N TRP A 45 16.78 20.88 14.74
CA TRP A 45 18.06 20.58 14.12
C TRP A 45 17.91 19.94 12.74
N LYS A 46 16.82 19.20 12.52
CA LYS A 46 16.49 18.48 11.28
C LYS A 46 16.68 19.35 10.04
N ASN A 47 17.51 18.90 9.10
CA ASN A 47 17.92 19.62 7.89
C ASN A 47 18.60 20.99 8.08
N LYS A 48 18.85 21.46 9.32
CA LYS A 48 19.41 22.78 9.62
C LYS A 48 20.84 22.71 10.16
N VAL A 49 21.31 21.54 10.55
CA VAL A 49 22.66 21.36 11.08
C VAL A 49 23.60 20.71 10.07
N VAL A 50 24.86 21.13 10.14
CA VAL A 50 25.99 20.42 9.56
C VAL A 50 27.14 20.42 10.55
N THR A 51 28.05 19.46 10.44
CA THR A 51 29.21 19.42 11.34
C THR A 51 30.22 20.53 11.02
N ASN A 52 30.70 21.22 12.06
CA ASN A 52 31.78 22.19 11.91
C ASN A 52 33.09 21.52 11.47
N TYR A 53 33.38 20.31 11.97
CA TYR A 53 34.58 19.54 11.60
C TYR A 53 34.63 19.24 10.10
N GLY A 54 33.50 18.82 9.54
CA GLY A 54 33.39 18.53 8.10
C GLY A 54 33.47 19.81 7.25
N TYR A 55 32.87 20.91 7.73
CA TYR A 55 32.96 22.20 7.06
C TYR A 55 34.39 22.76 7.08
N THR A 56 35.12 22.60 8.18
CA THR A 56 36.53 22.98 8.29
C THR A 56 37.41 22.25 7.27
N ILE A 57 37.15 20.97 7.01
CA ILE A 57 37.84 20.23 5.93
C ILE A 57 37.55 20.85 4.56
N TYR A 58 36.31 21.28 4.32
CA TYR A 58 35.95 21.91 3.07
C TYR A 58 36.63 23.26 2.88
N MET A 59 36.66 24.09 3.92
CA MET A 59 37.35 25.38 3.87
C MET A 59 38.86 25.18 3.64
N GLN A 60 39.50 24.23 4.31
CA GLN A 60 40.89 23.91 4.03
C GLN A 60 41.09 23.49 2.57
N HIS A 61 40.19 22.65 2.04
CA HIS A 61 40.24 22.25 0.63
C HIS A 61 40.10 23.43 -0.35
N LEU A 62 39.33 24.46 0.00
CA LEU A 62 39.21 25.68 -0.80
C LEU A 62 40.47 26.55 -0.70
N LEU A 63 41.03 26.71 0.50
CA LEU A 63 42.28 27.45 0.72
C LEU A 63 43.45 26.81 -0.02
N ASP A 64 43.57 25.49 0.02
CA ASP A 64 44.61 24.76 -0.70
C ASP A 64 44.52 24.94 -2.23
N LYS A 65 43.33 25.27 -2.74
CA LYS A 65 43.07 25.55 -4.16
C LYS A 65 43.15 27.03 -4.52
N ASP A 66 43.15 27.92 -3.53
CA ASP A 66 43.18 29.37 -3.72
C ASP A 66 44.62 29.87 -3.73
N SER A 67 45.31 29.66 -4.86
CA SER A 67 46.70 30.06 -5.05
C SER A 67 46.95 31.57 -4.90
N ALA A 68 45.89 32.39 -4.86
CA ALA A 68 45.95 33.84 -4.75
C ALA A 68 45.72 34.38 -3.32
N ASN A 69 45.46 33.52 -2.32
CA ASN A 69 45.17 33.90 -0.93
C ASN A 69 44.04 34.96 -0.80
N ASN A 70 43.05 34.90 -1.68
CA ASN A 70 41.92 35.82 -1.69
C ASN A 70 40.85 35.42 -0.66
N LEU A 71 40.77 34.14 -0.30
CA LEU A 71 39.79 33.61 0.64
C LEU A 71 40.29 33.69 2.07
N LYS A 72 39.56 34.42 2.93
CA LYS A 72 39.80 34.43 4.37
C LYS A 72 38.82 33.51 5.09
N PHE A 73 39.32 32.81 6.11
CA PHE A 73 38.54 31.85 6.90
C PHE A 73 37.21 32.45 7.42
N ASN A 74 37.27 33.64 8.02
CA ASN A 74 36.09 34.32 8.58
C ASN A 74 35.02 34.67 7.52
N GLU A 75 35.45 34.99 6.29
CA GLU A 75 34.54 35.32 5.18
C GLU A 75 33.85 34.06 4.67
N MET A 76 34.57 32.92 4.63
CA MET A 76 34.01 31.63 4.25
C MET A 76 32.95 31.12 5.23
N PHE A 77 33.10 31.37 6.54
CA PHE A 77 32.09 31.02 7.53
C PHE A 77 30.75 31.74 7.32
N GLN A 78 30.80 32.97 6.83
CA GLN A 78 29.62 33.81 6.64
C GLN A 78 28.98 33.65 5.26
N SER A 79 29.70 33.08 4.29
CA SER A 79 29.24 32.89 2.92
C SER A 79 28.17 31.80 2.80
N ASP A 80 26.96 32.18 2.36
CA ASP A 80 25.88 31.23 2.09
C ASP A 80 26.17 30.36 0.86
N SER A 81 26.89 30.89 -0.14
CA SER A 81 27.27 30.12 -1.33
C SER A 81 28.21 28.97 -0.97
N ILE A 82 29.27 29.25 -0.21
CA ILE A 82 30.26 28.24 0.21
C ILE A 82 29.58 27.19 1.09
N PHE A 83 28.75 27.63 2.04
CA PHE A 83 27.97 26.73 2.88
C PHE A 83 27.04 25.82 2.08
N ASN A 84 26.30 26.37 1.10
CA ASN A 84 25.38 25.58 0.29
C ASN A 84 26.11 24.56 -0.58
N THR A 85 27.28 24.90 -1.12
CA THR A 85 28.14 23.94 -1.85
C THR A 85 28.61 22.82 -0.93
N TYR A 86 28.99 23.14 0.31
CA TYR A 86 29.32 22.12 1.29
C TYR A 86 28.13 21.19 1.59
N LYS A 87 27.00 21.77 1.98
CA LYS A 87 25.79 21.06 2.40
C LYS A 87 25.20 20.19 1.29
N ASN A 88 25.27 20.63 0.04
CA ASN A 88 24.63 19.90 -1.07
C ASN A 88 25.58 18.97 -1.80
N GLN A 89 26.89 19.21 -1.73
CA GLN A 89 27.87 18.49 -2.55
C GLN A 89 29.04 17.96 -1.71
N PHE A 90 29.90 18.83 -1.18
CA PHE A 90 31.20 18.39 -0.62
C PHE A 90 31.06 17.43 0.56
N ARG A 91 30.04 17.61 1.42
CA ARG A 91 29.79 16.70 2.55
C ARG A 91 29.46 15.26 2.12
N ILE A 92 29.01 15.08 0.87
CA ILE A 92 28.68 13.79 0.28
C ILE A 92 29.87 13.24 -0.50
N GLU A 93 30.65 14.09 -1.18
CA GLU A 93 31.72 13.68 -2.10
C GLU A 93 33.05 13.39 -1.39
N ASN A 94 33.40 14.20 -0.39
CA ASN A 94 34.63 14.02 0.37
C ASN A 94 34.44 12.96 1.47
N ALA A 95 35.28 11.92 1.45
CA ALA A 95 35.16 10.80 2.39
C ALA A 95 35.37 11.20 3.86
N LYS A 96 36.24 12.19 4.15
CA LYS A 96 36.47 12.66 5.51
C LYS A 96 35.29 13.49 6.02
N ALA A 97 34.84 14.47 5.22
CA ALA A 97 33.68 15.29 5.58
C ALA A 97 32.42 14.45 5.81
N TYR A 98 32.15 13.49 4.90
CA TYR A 98 31.05 12.54 5.05
C TYR A 98 31.10 11.78 6.39
N LYS A 99 32.27 11.27 6.79
CA LYS A 99 32.41 10.56 8.07
C LYS A 99 32.10 11.44 9.27
N TYR A 100 32.45 12.72 9.26
CA TYR A 100 32.11 13.65 10.34
C TYR A 100 30.61 13.93 10.41
N GLU A 101 29.92 14.06 9.27
CA GLU A 101 28.46 14.21 9.24
C GLU A 101 27.77 12.96 9.79
N MET A 102 28.22 11.77 9.38
CA MET A 102 27.72 10.51 9.90
C MET A 102 27.94 10.39 11.41
N ARG A 103 29.10 10.83 11.91
CA ARG A 103 29.40 10.85 13.36
C ARG A 103 28.45 11.78 14.11
N LEU A 104 28.19 12.98 13.58
CA LEU A 104 27.26 13.93 14.19
C LEU A 104 25.85 13.34 14.31
N LEU A 105 25.33 12.77 13.22
CA LEU A 105 24.03 12.11 13.23
C LEU A 105 24.00 10.87 14.13
N GLY A 106 25.08 10.08 14.15
CA GLY A 106 25.25 8.95 15.08
C GLY A 106 25.17 9.39 16.53
N ASN A 107 25.86 10.47 16.90
CA ASN A 107 25.83 11.01 18.26
C ASN A 107 24.42 11.46 18.68
N PHE A 108 23.66 12.10 17.78
CA PHE A 108 22.25 12.42 18.05
C PHE A 108 21.39 11.16 18.21
N TYR A 109 21.59 10.17 17.35
CA TYR A 109 20.86 8.91 17.41
C TYR A 109 21.09 8.20 18.76
N ASP A 110 22.35 8.08 19.18
CA ASP A 110 22.72 7.46 20.44
C ASP A 110 22.20 8.26 21.64
N PHE A 111 22.23 9.59 21.56
CA PHE A 111 21.66 10.48 22.57
C PHE A 111 20.15 10.26 22.76
N TYR A 112 19.36 10.28 21.68
CA TYR A 112 17.91 10.04 21.78
C TYR A 112 17.58 8.62 22.23
N LYS A 113 18.37 7.64 21.80
CA LYS A 113 18.23 6.25 22.26
C LYS A 113 18.48 6.12 23.76
N ALA A 114 19.51 6.80 24.29
CA ALA A 114 19.81 6.82 25.72
C ALA A 114 18.68 7.47 26.55
N GLN A 115 17.92 8.39 25.97
CA GLN A 115 16.74 9.01 26.59
C GLN A 115 15.45 8.21 26.45
N HIS A 116 15.48 7.06 25.76
CA HIS A 116 14.29 6.33 25.34
C HIS A 116 13.33 7.14 24.43
N ASP A 117 13.83 8.20 23.78
CA ASP A 117 13.08 8.98 22.79
C ASP A 117 13.12 8.27 21.43
N LYS A 118 12.24 7.27 21.28
CA LYS A 118 12.16 6.45 20.07
C LYS A 118 11.76 7.25 18.83
N GLU A 119 11.02 8.34 18.99
CA GLU A 119 10.54 9.17 17.89
C GLU A 119 11.71 9.93 17.26
N PHE A 120 12.46 10.70 18.06
CA PHE A 120 13.61 11.44 17.56
C PHE A 120 14.76 10.52 17.15
N ALA A 121 14.99 9.41 17.86
CA ALA A 121 15.98 8.41 17.43
C ALA A 121 15.65 7.88 16.02
N SER A 122 14.38 7.53 15.77
CA SER A 122 13.94 7.06 14.44
C SER A 122 14.11 8.12 13.37
N ASP A 123 13.76 9.37 13.65
CA ASP A 123 13.87 10.47 12.70
C ASP A 123 15.34 10.79 12.34
N VAL A 124 16.26 10.76 13.30
CA VAL A 124 17.70 10.91 13.05
C VAL A 124 18.24 9.73 12.25
N TYR A 125 17.84 8.51 12.59
CA TYR A 125 18.25 7.31 11.85
C TYR A 125 17.85 7.40 10.36
N VAL A 126 16.65 7.90 10.08
CA VAL A 126 16.19 8.16 8.70
C VAL A 126 17.07 9.20 8.01
N GLU A 127 17.45 10.29 8.69
CA GLU A 127 18.36 11.31 8.13
C GLU A 127 19.75 10.75 7.83
N LEU A 128 20.29 9.93 8.74
CA LEU A 128 21.55 9.20 8.57
C LEU A 128 21.51 8.30 7.34
N LYS A 129 20.46 7.49 7.20
CA LYS A 129 20.27 6.61 6.03
C LYS A 129 20.04 7.38 4.73
N ASN A 130 19.38 8.53 4.78
CA ASN A 130 19.23 9.41 3.61
C ASN A 130 20.60 9.95 3.14
N LEU A 131 21.47 10.36 4.07
CA LEU A 131 22.83 10.82 3.74
C LEU A 131 23.67 9.68 3.15
N GLU A 132 23.59 8.48 3.73
CA GLU A 132 24.22 7.26 3.21
C GLU A 132 23.74 6.95 1.78
N THR A 133 22.45 7.08 1.51
CA THR A 133 21.86 6.87 0.18
C THR A 133 22.39 7.86 -0.85
N LYS A 134 22.54 9.14 -0.48
CA LYS A 134 23.15 10.17 -1.33
C LYS A 134 24.62 9.85 -1.62
N ARG A 135 25.37 9.35 -0.63
CA ARG A 135 26.75 8.89 -0.80
C ARG A 135 26.84 7.73 -1.79
N TYR A 136 26.00 6.71 -1.67
CA TYR A 136 26.00 5.60 -2.62
C TYR A 136 25.63 6.03 -4.04
N LYS A 137 24.70 6.98 -4.20
CA LYS A 137 24.40 7.59 -5.50
C LYS A 137 25.63 8.28 -6.11
N TYR A 138 26.40 9.01 -5.30
CA TYR A 138 27.66 9.63 -5.75
C TYR A 138 28.70 8.57 -6.12
N LEU A 139 28.93 7.58 -5.26
CA LEU A 139 29.90 6.50 -5.50
C LEU A 139 29.60 5.73 -6.78
N TYR A 140 28.32 5.44 -7.06
CA TYR A 140 27.90 4.81 -8.30
C TYR A 140 28.22 5.69 -9.54
N LYS A 141 28.08 7.01 -9.44
CA LYS A 141 28.44 7.92 -10.54
C LYS A 141 29.94 7.97 -10.79
N THR A 142 30.76 7.91 -9.75
CA THR A 142 32.22 7.99 -9.87
C THR A 142 32.86 6.66 -10.24
N GLN A 143 32.36 5.56 -9.67
CA GLN A 143 32.88 4.21 -9.82
C GLN A 143 31.70 3.22 -9.88
N PRO A 144 31.08 3.08 -11.07
CA PRO A 144 29.91 2.23 -11.23
C PRO A 144 30.24 0.78 -10.91
N SER A 145 29.46 0.18 -10.01
CA SER A 145 29.51 -1.25 -9.73
C SER A 145 28.11 -1.77 -9.43
N PHE A 146 27.88 -3.07 -9.64
CA PHE A 146 26.60 -3.67 -9.27
C PHE A 146 26.29 -3.44 -7.78
N ASN A 147 27.29 -3.55 -6.91
CA ASN A 147 27.14 -3.30 -5.48
C ASN A 147 26.67 -1.86 -5.20
N THR A 148 27.34 -0.85 -5.73
CA THR A 148 26.96 0.56 -5.51
C THR A 148 25.58 0.89 -6.10
N PHE A 149 25.25 0.34 -7.27
CA PHE A 149 23.92 0.45 -7.87
C PHE A 149 22.84 -0.17 -6.99
N PHE A 150 23.04 -1.43 -6.59
CA PHE A 150 22.07 -2.20 -5.83
C PHE A 150 21.84 -1.58 -4.46
N THR A 151 22.90 -1.24 -3.71
CA THR A 151 22.78 -0.58 -2.41
C THR A 151 22.06 0.76 -2.51
N TRP A 152 22.38 1.59 -3.51
CA TRP A 152 21.67 2.85 -3.73
C TRP A 152 20.16 2.63 -4.01
N ARG A 153 19.83 1.67 -4.89
CA ARG A 153 18.44 1.40 -5.28
C ARG A 153 17.62 0.80 -4.14
N ILE A 154 18.18 -0.16 -3.41
CA ILE A 154 17.53 -0.74 -2.23
C ILE A 154 17.34 0.31 -1.15
N ASN A 155 18.35 1.13 -0.85
CA ASN A 155 18.19 2.19 0.14
C ASN A 155 17.12 3.22 -0.28
N SER A 156 17.07 3.58 -1.57
CA SER A 156 16.03 4.47 -2.09
C SER A 156 14.64 3.84 -2.02
N PHE A 157 14.53 2.53 -2.21
CA PHE A 157 13.27 1.81 -2.04
C PHE A 157 12.85 1.76 -0.56
N LEU A 158 13.76 1.39 0.34
CA LEU A 158 13.51 1.30 1.78
C LEU A 158 13.12 2.65 2.39
N SER A 159 13.67 3.76 1.89
CA SER A 159 13.30 5.09 2.36
C SER A 159 11.83 5.41 2.12
N VAL A 160 11.32 5.09 0.93
CA VAL A 160 9.92 5.30 0.54
C VAL A 160 9.02 4.25 1.18
N PHE A 161 9.44 3.00 1.19
CA PHE A 161 8.61 1.87 1.58
C PHE A 161 8.37 1.80 3.10
N SER A 162 9.42 1.96 3.92
CA SER A 162 9.33 1.74 5.37
C SER A 162 10.12 2.75 6.20
N ALA A 163 10.59 3.85 5.58
CA ALA A 163 11.54 4.78 6.20
C ALA A 163 12.72 4.02 6.83
N TYR A 164 13.34 3.12 6.05
CA TYR A 164 14.42 2.23 6.49
C TYR A 164 14.06 1.31 7.66
N GLY A 165 12.78 0.92 7.75
CA GLY A 165 12.26 0.03 8.79
C GLY A 165 11.83 0.74 10.08
N THR A 166 11.88 2.08 10.13
CA THR A 166 11.43 2.84 11.30
C THR A 166 9.93 3.06 11.35
N LYS A 167 9.22 2.93 10.20
CA LYS A 167 7.77 3.16 10.08
C LYS A 167 7.09 2.00 9.33
N PRO A 168 6.76 0.88 10.00
CA PRO A 168 6.12 -0.27 9.36
C PRO A 168 4.72 0.03 8.84
N ALA A 169 4.03 1.04 9.39
CA ALA A 169 2.76 1.51 8.86
C ALA A 169 2.85 1.93 7.38
N ASN A 170 3.96 2.53 6.96
CA ASN A 170 4.20 2.91 5.56
C ASN A 170 4.25 1.67 4.65
N ALA A 171 4.84 0.57 5.14
CA ALA A 171 4.94 -0.67 4.39
C ALA A 171 3.54 -1.30 4.18
N ILE A 172 2.66 -1.21 5.17
CA ILE A 172 1.25 -1.65 5.05
C ILE A 172 0.53 -0.80 3.99
N ILE A 173 0.63 0.53 4.08
CA ILE A 173 -0.02 1.45 3.14
C ILE A 173 0.45 1.18 1.71
N PHE A 174 1.76 1.03 1.49
CA PHE A 174 2.31 0.74 0.17
C PHE A 174 1.85 -0.65 -0.34
N SER A 175 1.81 -1.66 0.53
CA SER A 175 1.26 -3.00 0.20
C SER A 175 -0.20 -2.91 -0.25
N PHE A 176 -1.02 -2.11 0.43
CA PHE A 176 -2.41 -1.90 0.06
C PHE A 176 -2.55 -1.27 -1.33
N TYR A 177 -1.71 -0.29 -1.68
CA TYR A 177 -1.71 0.28 -3.03
C TYR A 177 -1.34 -0.75 -4.10
N VAL A 178 -0.34 -1.61 -3.85
CA VAL A 178 0.01 -2.70 -4.78
C VAL A 178 -1.18 -3.63 -4.99
N ILE A 179 -1.88 -4.03 -3.92
CA ILE A 179 -3.07 -4.88 -3.99
C ILE A 179 -4.16 -4.22 -4.84
N ILE A 180 -4.44 -2.93 -4.66
CA ILE A 180 -5.44 -2.22 -5.44
C ILE A 180 -5.05 -2.14 -6.92
N ILE A 181 -3.79 -1.79 -7.22
CA ILE A 181 -3.31 -1.65 -8.60
C ILE A 181 -3.45 -2.99 -9.35
N PHE A 182 -2.99 -4.09 -8.75
CA PHE A 182 -3.14 -5.41 -9.36
C PHE A 182 -4.59 -5.88 -9.40
N GLY A 183 -5.40 -5.56 -8.38
CA GLY A 183 -6.83 -5.86 -8.36
C GLY A 183 -7.59 -5.16 -9.49
N PHE A 184 -7.20 -3.93 -9.82
CA PHE A 184 -7.69 -3.20 -10.98
C PHE A 184 -7.23 -3.85 -12.29
N VAL A 185 -5.95 -4.20 -12.42
CA VAL A 185 -5.45 -4.92 -13.60
C VAL A 185 -6.21 -6.23 -13.83
N TYR A 186 -6.48 -7.00 -12.77
CA TYR A 186 -7.23 -8.26 -12.86
C TYR A 186 -8.71 -8.10 -13.23
N LEU A 187 -9.30 -6.90 -13.08
CA LEU A 187 -10.66 -6.64 -13.53
C LEU A 187 -10.81 -6.88 -15.04
N PHE A 188 -9.76 -6.62 -15.82
CA PHE A 188 -9.77 -6.76 -17.27
C PHE A 188 -9.54 -8.20 -17.75
N PHE A 189 -9.19 -9.12 -16.85
CA PHE A 189 -8.86 -10.48 -17.19
C PHE A 189 -9.91 -11.48 -16.72
N PRO A 190 -10.20 -12.53 -17.51
CA PRO A 190 -11.09 -13.60 -17.08
C PRO A 190 -10.44 -14.36 -15.92
N ASN A 191 -11.15 -14.45 -14.79
CA ASN A 191 -10.74 -15.26 -13.63
C ASN A 191 -11.77 -16.38 -13.41
N SER A 192 -11.34 -17.54 -12.93
CA SER A 192 -12.22 -18.71 -12.77
C SER A 192 -13.22 -18.55 -11.60
N TRP A 193 -12.98 -17.60 -10.70
CA TRP A 193 -13.96 -17.21 -9.67
C TRP A 193 -15.14 -16.42 -10.24
N ASP A 194 -14.99 -15.83 -11.43
CA ASP A 194 -16.05 -15.21 -12.19
C ASP A 194 -16.68 -16.22 -13.16
N LYS A 195 -17.51 -17.13 -12.64
CA LYS A 195 -18.25 -18.14 -13.41
C LYS A 195 -19.04 -17.57 -14.61
N HIS A 196 -19.45 -16.30 -14.55
CA HIS A 196 -20.29 -15.68 -15.58
C HIS A 196 -19.51 -14.79 -16.55
N GLY A 197 -18.27 -14.41 -16.22
CA GLY A 197 -17.31 -13.72 -17.10
C GLY A 197 -17.92 -12.69 -18.04
N ARG A 198 -17.61 -12.82 -19.34
CA ARG A 198 -18.13 -11.94 -20.40
C ARG A 198 -19.64 -12.10 -20.64
N ASN A 199 -20.21 -13.25 -20.29
CA ASN A 199 -21.60 -13.56 -20.53
C ASN A 199 -22.53 -12.95 -19.48
N ARG A 200 -22.02 -12.42 -18.36
CA ARG A 200 -22.85 -11.83 -17.29
C ARG A 200 -23.76 -10.72 -17.82
N ILE A 201 -23.19 -9.76 -18.54
CA ILE A 201 -23.94 -8.63 -19.10
C ILE A 201 -24.90 -9.12 -20.20
N ILE A 202 -24.45 -10.05 -21.04
CA ILE A 202 -25.29 -10.64 -22.11
C ILE A 202 -26.50 -11.35 -21.50
N ASN A 203 -26.31 -12.20 -20.49
CA ASN A 203 -27.37 -12.89 -19.80
C ASN A 203 -28.33 -11.90 -19.11
N ARG A 204 -27.81 -10.80 -18.56
CA ARG A 204 -28.63 -9.74 -17.98
C ARG A 204 -29.51 -9.06 -19.03
N TYR A 205 -28.95 -8.73 -20.20
CA TYR A 205 -29.73 -8.20 -21.32
C TYR A 205 -30.80 -9.20 -21.79
N SER A 206 -30.43 -10.46 -22.00
CA SER A 206 -31.36 -11.51 -22.41
C SER A 206 -32.50 -11.68 -21.41
N PHE A 207 -32.21 -11.67 -20.10
CA PHE A 207 -33.21 -11.74 -19.04
C PHE A 207 -34.23 -10.60 -19.11
N PHE A 208 -33.76 -9.35 -19.22
CA PHE A 208 -34.66 -8.19 -19.30
C PHE A 208 -35.44 -8.15 -20.62
N ILE A 209 -34.85 -8.60 -21.74
CA ILE A 209 -35.56 -8.74 -23.02
C ILE A 209 -36.66 -9.81 -22.91
N LYS A 210 -36.35 -10.96 -22.32
CA LYS A 210 -37.32 -12.04 -22.09
C LYS A 210 -38.47 -11.55 -21.21
N TYR A 211 -38.15 -10.85 -20.12
CA TYR A 211 -39.13 -10.22 -19.24
C TYR A 211 -40.05 -9.22 -19.96
N MET A 212 -39.51 -8.34 -20.80
CA MET A 212 -40.33 -7.37 -21.54
C MET A 212 -41.22 -8.02 -22.62
N LYS A 213 -40.82 -9.19 -23.14
CA LYS A 213 -41.56 -9.92 -24.17
C LYS A 213 -42.62 -10.87 -23.60
N SER A 214 -42.39 -11.40 -22.41
CA SER A 214 -43.31 -12.34 -21.78
C SER A 214 -44.53 -11.64 -21.19
N ASN A 215 -45.67 -12.31 -21.18
CA ASN A 215 -46.85 -11.88 -20.41
C ASN A 215 -46.72 -12.21 -18.90
N SER A 216 -45.57 -12.74 -18.51
CA SER A 216 -45.24 -13.23 -17.18
C SER A 216 -44.50 -12.18 -16.36
N GLY A 217 -44.69 -12.24 -15.04
CA GLY A 217 -43.99 -11.37 -14.09
C GLY A 217 -42.48 -11.64 -14.05
N ILE A 218 -41.69 -10.70 -13.53
CA ILE A 218 -40.21 -10.82 -13.49
C ILE A 218 -39.74 -12.03 -12.69
N HIS A 219 -40.52 -12.44 -11.70
CA HIS A 219 -40.26 -13.61 -10.87
C HIS A 219 -40.50 -14.94 -11.62
N GLU A 220 -41.51 -15.01 -12.49
CA GLU A 220 -41.78 -16.19 -13.32
C GLU A 220 -40.68 -16.39 -14.35
N VAL A 221 -40.24 -15.31 -14.99
CA VAL A 221 -39.12 -15.34 -15.95
C VAL A 221 -37.82 -15.77 -15.27
N TYR A 222 -37.60 -15.34 -14.03
CA TYR A 222 -36.46 -15.79 -13.21
C TYR A 222 -36.54 -17.28 -12.86
N LEU A 223 -37.72 -17.78 -12.50
CA LEU A 223 -37.92 -19.20 -12.21
C LEU A 223 -37.71 -20.07 -13.46
N ASP A 224 -38.17 -19.60 -14.61
CA ASP A 224 -38.00 -20.27 -15.90
C ASP A 224 -36.51 -20.34 -16.31
N ASP A 225 -35.75 -19.25 -16.14
CA ASP A 225 -34.29 -19.24 -16.35
C ASP A 225 -33.53 -20.14 -15.35
N LYS A 226 -34.16 -20.49 -14.23
CA LYS A 226 -33.61 -21.39 -13.19
C LYS A 226 -34.16 -22.80 -13.25
N ASN A 227 -35.01 -23.11 -14.23
CA ASN A 227 -35.74 -24.36 -14.29
C ASN A 227 -34.80 -25.58 -14.33
N ASP A 228 -33.72 -25.54 -15.11
CA ASP A 228 -32.74 -26.64 -15.18
C ASP A 228 -32.14 -26.97 -13.80
N GLN A 229 -31.80 -25.95 -13.01
CA GLN A 229 -31.26 -26.14 -11.65
C GLN A 229 -32.33 -26.65 -10.69
N LEU A 230 -33.57 -26.16 -10.83
CA LEU A 230 -34.70 -26.61 -10.01
C LEU A 230 -35.07 -28.06 -10.31
N MET A 231 -35.02 -28.49 -11.57
CA MET A 231 -35.25 -29.88 -11.97
C MET A 231 -34.20 -30.82 -11.36
N GLU A 232 -32.91 -30.43 -11.36
CA GLU A 232 -31.85 -31.22 -10.71
C GLU A 232 -32.12 -31.43 -9.21
N TYR A 233 -32.57 -30.40 -8.50
CA TYR A 233 -32.93 -30.52 -7.09
C TYR A 233 -34.22 -31.33 -6.85
N GLU A 234 -35.21 -31.24 -7.73
CA GLU A 234 -36.42 -32.07 -7.68
C GLU A 234 -36.11 -33.54 -7.98
N GLU A 235 -35.21 -33.82 -8.92
CA GLU A 235 -34.73 -35.18 -9.19
C GLU A 235 -33.98 -35.75 -7.98
N PHE A 236 -33.12 -34.96 -7.33
CA PHE A 236 -32.47 -35.35 -6.09
C PHE A 236 -33.49 -35.70 -5.00
N LYS A 237 -34.51 -34.86 -4.81
CA LYS A 237 -35.59 -35.13 -3.84
C LYS A 237 -36.32 -36.44 -4.16
N LYS A 238 -36.73 -36.64 -5.42
CA LYS A 238 -37.40 -37.87 -5.88
C LYS A 238 -36.50 -39.10 -5.68
N PHE A 239 -35.21 -38.99 -5.96
CA PHE A 239 -34.24 -40.06 -5.74
C PHE A 239 -34.18 -40.48 -4.26
N ILE A 240 -34.15 -39.51 -3.34
CA ILE A 240 -34.15 -39.77 -1.90
C ILE A 240 -35.48 -40.37 -1.44
N GLU A 241 -36.62 -39.86 -1.92
CA GLU A 241 -37.95 -40.37 -1.57
C GLU A 241 -38.17 -41.81 -2.07
N ASN A 242 -37.72 -42.12 -3.29
CA ASN A 242 -37.80 -43.46 -3.87
C ASN A 242 -36.86 -44.46 -3.17
N SER A 243 -35.72 -43.98 -2.66
CA SER A 243 -34.73 -44.81 -1.95
C SER A 243 -35.00 -44.91 -0.45
N ASN A 244 -36.07 -44.30 0.07
CA ASN A 244 -36.34 -44.17 1.51
C ASN A 244 -36.48 -45.53 2.25
N LYS A 245 -36.71 -46.63 1.51
CA LYS A 245 -36.76 -48.00 2.06
C LYS A 245 -35.46 -48.78 1.90
N THR A 246 -34.52 -48.30 1.08
CA THR A 246 -33.27 -49.00 0.73
C THR A 246 -32.03 -48.36 1.34
N ILE A 247 -32.14 -47.14 1.88
CA ILE A 247 -31.05 -46.42 2.55
C ILE A 247 -31.37 -46.14 4.03
N PRO A 248 -30.36 -46.04 4.91
CA PRO A 248 -30.57 -45.68 6.31
C PRO A 248 -31.26 -44.32 6.47
N ALA A 249 -32.16 -44.21 7.47
CA ALA A 249 -32.93 -43.00 7.76
C ALA A 249 -32.09 -41.74 7.99
N PHE A 250 -30.83 -41.90 8.41
CA PHE A 250 -29.88 -40.79 8.52
C PHE A 250 -29.74 -39.99 7.21
N PHE A 251 -29.62 -40.68 6.07
CA PHE A 251 -29.45 -40.01 4.77
C PHE A 251 -30.72 -39.30 4.30
N THR A 252 -31.91 -39.83 4.63
CA THR A 252 -33.18 -39.22 4.22
C THR A 252 -33.51 -38.00 5.08
N VAL A 253 -33.27 -38.08 6.39
CA VAL A 253 -33.47 -36.96 7.33
C VAL A 253 -32.52 -35.80 7.06
N THR A 254 -31.26 -36.08 6.67
CA THR A 254 -30.27 -35.02 6.37
C THR A 254 -30.40 -34.44 4.96
N ALA A 255 -30.86 -35.23 3.98
CA ALA A 255 -31.05 -34.77 2.61
C ALA A 255 -32.21 -33.77 2.44
N LEU A 256 -33.30 -33.90 3.21
CA LEU A 256 -34.46 -33.01 3.09
C LEU A 256 -34.16 -31.55 3.50
N PRO A 257 -33.49 -31.27 4.64
CA PRO A 257 -32.98 -29.94 4.97
C PRO A 257 -32.01 -29.40 3.90
N LEU A 258 -31.13 -30.26 3.37
CA LEU A 258 -30.17 -29.87 2.34
C LEU A 258 -30.87 -29.43 1.05
N TYR A 259 -31.87 -30.18 0.58
CA TYR A 259 -32.72 -29.79 -0.56
C TYR A 259 -33.42 -28.46 -0.31
N LYS A 260 -34.08 -28.30 0.86
CA LYS A 260 -34.77 -27.06 1.21
C LYS A 260 -33.81 -25.86 1.25
N TRP A 261 -32.60 -26.06 1.75
CA TRP A 261 -31.56 -25.03 1.78
C TRP A 261 -31.07 -24.70 0.37
N ALA A 262 -30.82 -25.71 -0.48
CA ALA A 262 -30.36 -25.53 -1.86
C ALA A 262 -31.34 -24.69 -2.70
N ILE A 263 -32.64 -24.93 -2.59
CA ILE A 263 -33.68 -24.15 -3.31
C ILE A 263 -34.08 -22.84 -2.60
N SER A 264 -33.60 -22.58 -1.38
CA SER A 264 -34.05 -21.42 -0.61
C SER A 264 -33.64 -20.11 -1.26
N SER A 265 -32.44 -20.05 -1.83
CA SER A 265 -31.91 -18.86 -2.50
C SER A 265 -32.76 -18.46 -3.71
N THR A 266 -33.15 -19.43 -4.55
CA THR A 266 -34.00 -19.17 -5.73
C THR A 266 -35.40 -18.74 -5.31
N LYS A 267 -36.00 -19.38 -4.30
CA LYS A 267 -37.32 -19.00 -3.78
C LYS A 267 -37.32 -17.61 -3.13
N LEU A 268 -36.32 -17.27 -2.34
CA LEU A 268 -36.18 -15.95 -1.72
C LEU A 268 -36.00 -14.85 -2.79
N THR A 269 -35.18 -15.13 -3.80
CA THR A 269 -34.97 -14.20 -4.93
C THR A 269 -36.25 -14.00 -5.73
N ALA A 270 -36.99 -15.07 -6.03
CA ALA A 270 -38.29 -15.00 -6.70
C ALA A 270 -39.34 -14.23 -5.88
N ALA A 271 -39.40 -14.46 -4.56
CA ALA A 271 -40.31 -13.74 -3.67
C ALA A 271 -39.98 -12.24 -3.57
N PHE A 272 -38.70 -11.87 -3.61
CA PHE A 272 -38.27 -10.49 -3.70
C PHE A 272 -38.66 -9.88 -5.06
N LEU A 273 -38.36 -10.59 -6.16
CA LEU A 273 -38.68 -10.19 -7.52
C LEU A 273 -40.18 -9.95 -7.75
N HIS A 274 -41.04 -10.79 -7.15
CA HIS A 274 -42.49 -10.61 -7.18
C HIS A 274 -42.92 -9.27 -6.55
N LYS A 275 -42.24 -8.80 -5.48
CA LYS A 275 -42.57 -7.51 -4.84
C LYS A 275 -42.13 -6.30 -5.67
N ILE A 276 -41.11 -6.47 -6.50
CA ILE A 276 -40.54 -5.39 -7.33
C ILE A 276 -40.97 -5.51 -8.79
N ASP A 277 -42.04 -6.25 -9.09
CA ASP A 277 -42.50 -6.45 -10.45
C ASP A 277 -42.94 -5.13 -11.09
N ILE A 278 -42.36 -4.81 -12.24
CA ILE A 278 -42.48 -3.52 -12.89
C ILE A 278 -43.58 -3.55 -13.96
N ILE A 279 -43.67 -4.62 -14.75
CA ILE A 279 -44.62 -4.76 -15.85
C ILE A 279 -45.61 -5.88 -15.53
N ASN A 280 -46.90 -5.57 -15.62
CA ASN A 280 -47.97 -6.57 -15.57
C ASN A 280 -48.40 -6.88 -17.01
N GLY A 281 -47.72 -7.82 -17.70
CA GLY A 281 -47.98 -8.18 -19.11
C GLY A 281 -46.81 -7.87 -20.05
N SER A 282 -47.00 -7.93 -21.38
CA SER A 282 -45.93 -7.58 -22.32
C SER A 282 -45.72 -6.07 -22.43
N TRP A 283 -44.53 -5.64 -22.86
CA TRP A 283 -44.23 -4.24 -23.13
C TRP A 283 -45.19 -3.57 -24.13
N ASN A 284 -45.78 -4.34 -25.04
CA ASN A 284 -46.69 -3.85 -26.06
C ASN A 284 -48.11 -3.60 -25.52
N ASP A 285 -48.47 -4.22 -24.41
CA ASP A 285 -49.82 -4.12 -23.81
C ASP A 285 -49.94 -2.94 -22.83
N LEU A 286 -48.86 -2.18 -22.61
CA LEU A 286 -48.82 -1.06 -21.68
C LEU A 286 -49.52 0.20 -22.24
N PRO A 287 -50.39 0.87 -21.44
CA PRO A 287 -50.99 2.16 -21.82
C PRO A 287 -49.91 3.22 -22.09
N SER A 288 -50.07 3.98 -23.18
CA SER A 288 -49.11 4.99 -23.65
C SER A 288 -48.67 6.00 -22.57
N GLY A 289 -49.61 6.45 -21.71
CA GLY A 289 -49.32 7.38 -20.62
C GLY A 289 -48.51 6.82 -19.45
N LYS A 290 -48.53 5.50 -19.21
CA LYS A 290 -47.75 4.84 -18.12
C LYS A 290 -46.40 4.30 -18.59
N ARG A 291 -46.22 4.16 -19.91
CA ARG A 291 -45.04 3.56 -20.54
C ARG A 291 -43.75 4.28 -20.18
N PHE A 292 -43.77 5.61 -20.08
CA PHE A 292 -42.58 6.42 -19.74
C PHE A 292 -42.06 6.16 -18.32
N TRP A 293 -42.94 6.15 -17.31
CA TRP A 293 -42.55 5.85 -15.93
C TRP A 293 -42.05 4.41 -15.76
N LYS A 294 -42.72 3.46 -16.43
CA LYS A 294 -42.28 2.05 -16.44
C LYS A 294 -40.92 1.87 -17.14
N LEU A 295 -40.64 2.64 -18.19
CA LEU A 295 -39.33 2.69 -18.83
C LEU A 295 -38.24 3.12 -17.86
N ILE A 296 -38.45 4.24 -17.15
CA ILE A 296 -37.49 4.76 -16.17
C ILE A 296 -37.20 3.73 -15.08
N LEU A 297 -38.24 3.08 -14.55
CA LEU A 297 -38.08 2.03 -13.54
C LEU A 297 -37.30 0.82 -14.07
N LEU A 298 -37.56 0.40 -15.31
CA LEU A 298 -36.87 -0.73 -15.93
C LEU A 298 -35.40 -0.42 -16.20
N ILE A 299 -35.10 0.78 -16.71
CA ILE A 299 -33.71 1.27 -16.87
C ILE A 299 -33.02 1.34 -15.50
N GLY A 300 -33.69 1.88 -14.48
CA GLY A 300 -33.17 1.93 -13.11
C GLY A 300 -32.85 0.54 -12.56
N ALA A 301 -33.77 -0.42 -12.68
CA ALA A 301 -33.57 -1.80 -12.26
C ALA A 301 -32.42 -2.49 -13.03
N PHE A 302 -32.32 -2.25 -14.33
CA PHE A 302 -31.23 -2.75 -15.16
C PHE A 302 -29.87 -2.16 -14.72
N LEU A 303 -29.80 -0.85 -14.49
CA LEU A 303 -28.58 -0.17 -14.02
C LEU A 303 -28.15 -0.68 -12.64
N VAL A 304 -29.08 -0.90 -11.72
CA VAL A 304 -28.80 -1.50 -10.41
C VAL A 304 -28.22 -2.90 -10.57
N ALA A 305 -28.81 -3.73 -11.43
CA ALA A 305 -28.32 -5.09 -11.68
C ALA A 305 -26.92 -5.10 -12.31
N VAL A 306 -26.66 -4.22 -13.29
CA VAL A 306 -25.33 -4.07 -13.91
C VAL A 306 -24.30 -3.55 -12.91
N THR A 307 -24.67 -2.59 -12.06
CA THR A 307 -23.79 -2.05 -11.01
C THR A 307 -23.43 -3.14 -10.00
N TYR A 308 -24.40 -3.94 -9.57
CA TYR A 308 -24.16 -5.11 -8.73
C TYR A 308 -23.19 -6.10 -9.41
N ASP A 309 -23.41 -6.41 -10.69
CA ASP A 309 -22.57 -7.33 -11.46
C ASP A 309 -21.12 -6.83 -11.60
N ILE A 310 -20.91 -5.52 -11.78
CA ILE A 310 -19.60 -4.87 -11.80
C ILE A 310 -18.96 -4.89 -10.41
N PHE A 311 -19.73 -4.60 -9.37
CA PHE A 311 -19.27 -4.61 -7.98
C PHE A 311 -18.74 -5.99 -7.57
N ILE A 312 -19.49 -7.07 -7.86
CA ILE A 312 -19.04 -8.45 -7.62
C ILE A 312 -17.76 -8.76 -8.40
N LYS A 313 -17.65 -8.26 -9.64
CA LYS A 313 -16.43 -8.45 -10.44
C LYS A 313 -15.21 -7.76 -9.81
N ILE A 314 -15.37 -6.55 -9.29
CA ILE A 314 -14.32 -5.81 -8.55
C ILE A 314 -13.92 -6.58 -7.29
N LEU A 315 -14.90 -7.08 -6.51
CA LEU A 315 -14.60 -7.88 -5.32
C LEU A 315 -13.81 -9.15 -5.66
N ASN A 316 -14.20 -9.86 -6.72
CA ASN A 316 -13.49 -11.07 -7.15
C ASN A 316 -12.05 -10.76 -7.60
N SER A 317 -11.83 -9.67 -8.33
CA SER A 317 -10.49 -9.28 -8.78
C SER A 317 -9.60 -8.78 -7.63
N MET A 318 -10.19 -8.06 -6.66
CA MET A 318 -9.52 -7.67 -5.42
C MET A 318 -9.16 -8.89 -4.57
N MET A 319 -10.07 -9.85 -4.41
CA MET A 319 -9.81 -11.08 -3.67
C MET A 319 -8.66 -11.88 -4.31
N LEU A 320 -8.63 -11.94 -5.66
CA LEU A 320 -7.53 -12.57 -6.38
C LEU A 320 -6.19 -11.86 -6.09
N SER A 321 -6.20 -10.53 -6.10
CA SER A 321 -5.03 -9.71 -5.80
C SER A 321 -4.53 -9.92 -4.37
N ILE A 322 -5.42 -9.91 -3.37
CA ILE A 322 -5.09 -10.17 -1.97
C ILE A 322 -4.45 -11.55 -1.83
N ASN A 323 -5.11 -12.60 -2.33
CA ASN A 323 -4.64 -13.97 -2.19
C ASN A 323 -3.31 -14.22 -2.89
N THR A 324 -3.09 -13.55 -4.02
CA THR A 324 -1.83 -13.59 -4.73
C THR A 324 -0.72 -12.88 -3.95
N PHE A 325 -0.99 -11.67 -3.47
CA PHE A 325 -0.03 -10.85 -2.73
C PHE A 325 0.40 -11.49 -1.41
N THR A 326 -0.55 -12.02 -0.65
CA THR A 326 -0.28 -12.68 0.63
C THR A 326 0.31 -14.08 0.47
N THR A 327 0.41 -14.57 -0.77
CA THR A 327 0.87 -15.92 -1.09
C THR A 327 0.07 -17.03 -0.40
N LEU A 328 -1.17 -16.74 0.03
CA LEU A 328 -2.05 -17.70 0.71
C LEU A 328 -2.39 -18.91 -0.16
N GLY A 329 -2.38 -18.73 -1.49
CA GLY A 329 -2.37 -19.79 -2.50
C GLY A 329 -3.24 -21.02 -2.19
N PHE A 330 -4.53 -20.99 -2.55
CA PHE A 330 -5.44 -22.15 -2.51
C PHE A 330 -5.08 -23.27 -3.51
N GLY A 331 -3.79 -23.53 -3.77
CA GLY A 331 -3.29 -24.60 -4.64
C GLY A 331 -3.30 -24.29 -6.14
N GLU A 332 -4.31 -23.59 -6.66
CA GLU A 332 -4.39 -23.22 -8.08
C GLU A 332 -4.54 -21.71 -8.27
N ILE A 333 -3.70 -21.13 -9.14
CA ILE A 333 -3.88 -19.74 -9.58
C ILE A 333 -5.07 -19.72 -10.56
N PRO A 334 -6.21 -19.08 -10.22
CA PRO A 334 -7.48 -19.19 -10.94
C PRO A 334 -7.52 -18.40 -12.27
N ILE A 335 -6.37 -18.21 -12.91
CA ILE A 335 -6.20 -17.44 -14.14
C ILE A 335 -5.30 -18.21 -15.10
N LYS A 336 -5.74 -18.31 -16.35
CA LYS A 336 -5.02 -18.98 -17.44
C LYS A 336 -4.38 -17.94 -18.36
N GLY A 337 -3.24 -18.28 -18.97
CA GLY A 337 -2.54 -17.42 -19.92
C GLY A 337 -1.72 -16.29 -19.27
N LEU A 338 -1.56 -15.18 -19.97
CA LEU A 338 -0.72 -14.03 -19.57
C LEU A 338 -0.97 -13.49 -18.14
N PRO A 339 -2.22 -13.39 -17.65
CA PRO A 339 -2.49 -12.91 -16.29
C PRO A 339 -1.86 -13.78 -15.20
N ARG A 340 -1.61 -15.07 -15.47
CA ARG A 340 -0.94 -15.98 -14.52
C ARG A 340 0.47 -15.50 -14.17
N TYR A 341 1.22 -14.99 -15.15
CA TYR A 341 2.57 -14.45 -14.91
C TYR A 341 2.52 -13.17 -14.07
N LEU A 342 1.51 -12.32 -14.29
CA LEU A 342 1.28 -11.14 -13.46
C LEU A 342 1.01 -11.51 -11.99
N ALA A 343 0.24 -12.58 -11.76
CA ALA A 343 0.02 -13.07 -10.41
C ALA A 343 1.30 -13.63 -9.77
N ILE A 344 2.13 -14.37 -10.50
CA ILE A 344 3.41 -14.84 -9.97
C ILE A 344 4.31 -13.66 -9.59
N ILE A 345 4.40 -12.63 -10.44
CA ILE A 345 5.17 -11.41 -10.16
C ILE A 345 4.61 -10.69 -8.93
N GLN A 346 3.30 -10.55 -8.82
CA GLN A 346 2.67 -9.93 -7.65
C GLN A 346 2.95 -10.75 -6.38
N GLY A 347 2.89 -12.08 -6.43
CA GLY A 347 3.19 -12.93 -5.29
C GLY A 347 4.65 -12.79 -4.84
N PHE A 348 5.59 -12.70 -5.78
CA PHE A 348 6.99 -12.40 -5.46
C PHE A 348 7.15 -11.02 -4.79
N ILE A 349 6.50 -10.00 -5.33
CA ILE A 349 6.49 -8.65 -4.74
C ILE A 349 5.90 -8.69 -3.33
N GLY A 350 4.77 -9.37 -3.14
CA GLY A 350 4.11 -9.51 -1.85
C GLY A 350 4.95 -10.23 -0.81
N TRP A 351 5.55 -11.37 -1.18
CA TRP A 351 6.50 -12.09 -0.33
C TRP A 351 7.68 -11.20 0.11
N PHE A 352 8.27 -10.47 -0.83
CA PHE A 352 9.37 -9.55 -0.53
C PHE A 352 8.95 -8.43 0.43
N MET A 353 7.79 -7.82 0.18
CA MET A 353 7.26 -6.72 1.00
C MET A 353 6.88 -7.18 2.41
N LEU A 354 6.22 -8.34 2.54
CA LEU A 354 5.88 -8.93 3.83
C LEU A 354 7.12 -9.29 4.64
N THR A 355 8.20 -9.74 3.98
CA THR A 355 9.48 -10.02 4.64
C THR A 355 10.07 -8.75 5.25
N ILE A 356 10.12 -7.65 4.49
CA ILE A 356 10.64 -6.36 4.99
C ILE A 356 9.75 -5.80 6.10
N PHE A 357 8.43 -5.93 5.97
CA PHE A 357 7.50 -5.55 7.02
C PHE A 357 7.78 -6.30 8.32
N SER A 358 7.94 -7.63 8.27
CA SER A 358 8.28 -8.44 9.44
C SER A 358 9.61 -8.02 10.07
N VAL A 359 10.66 -7.79 9.28
CA VAL A 359 11.95 -7.31 9.78
C VAL A 359 11.83 -5.93 10.43
N SER A 360 11.08 -5.01 9.83
CA SER A 360 10.80 -3.68 10.38
C SER A 360 10.06 -3.75 11.70
N LEU A 361 9.04 -4.61 11.80
CA LEU A 361 8.26 -4.82 13.02
C LEU A 361 9.10 -5.44 14.13
N ILE A 362 9.91 -6.46 13.82
CA ILE A 362 10.86 -7.06 14.77
C ILE A 362 11.87 -6.00 15.26
N SER A 363 12.41 -5.18 14.36
CA SER A 363 13.35 -4.11 14.72
C SER A 363 12.74 -3.08 15.68
N GLN A 364 11.46 -2.77 15.53
CA GLN A 364 10.73 -1.88 16.45
C GLN A 364 10.38 -2.53 17.80
N LEU A 365 10.24 -3.85 17.85
CA LEU A 365 10.00 -4.56 19.10
C LEU A 365 11.28 -4.76 19.92
N LEU A 366 12.41 -4.97 19.24
CA LEU A 366 13.71 -5.21 19.86
C LEU A 366 14.44 -3.93 20.29
N ASN A 367 14.16 -2.79 19.64
CA ASN A 367 14.71 -1.47 19.98
C ASN A 367 13.63 -0.58 20.61
#